data_AF-A0A497RDW9-F1
#
_entry.id   AF-A0A497RDW9-F1
#
_cell.length_a   1.000
_cell.length_b   1.000
_cell.length_c   1.000
_cell.angle_alpha   90.00
_cell.angle_beta   90.00
_cell.angle_gamma   90.00
#
_symmetry.space_group_name_H-M   'P 1'
#
loop_
_entity.id
_entity.type
_entity.pdbx_description
1 polymer ?
#
loop_
_entity_poly.entity_id
_entity_poly.type
_entity_poly.pdbx_seq_one_letter_code
_entity_poly.pdbx_strand_id
1 'polypeptide(L)'
;MGSLNLRLIKDEKGQVLIIFSLLIATVIASLSILHAQNLLAGVESSRALMVFPKEDIRNLKQIAKNELPDYIVFEDDLNKQIEMIYALRGAYGSVKKVYEEYNYYKIRVLFSNSEVEYVDTFIVRK
;
A
#
# COMPACT_ATOMS: atom_id res chain seq x y z
N MET A 1 4.58 -45.99 -51.02
CA MET A 1 4.32 -44.91 -50.05
C MET A 1 5.57 -44.04 -49.96
N GLY A 2 5.63 -42.92 -50.68
CA GLY A 2 6.86 -42.09 -50.72
C GLY A 2 6.73 -40.73 -51.42
N SER A 3 5.53 -40.34 -51.85
CA SER A 3 5.32 -39.10 -52.63
C SER A 3 4.72 -37.94 -51.83
N LEU A 4 4.27 -38.16 -50.59
CA LEU A 4 3.65 -37.11 -49.78
C LEU A 4 4.69 -36.22 -49.06
N ASN A 5 5.81 -36.80 -48.62
CA ASN A 5 6.85 -36.07 -47.87
C ASN A 5 7.66 -35.09 -48.75
N LEU A 6 7.72 -35.28 -50.06
CA LEU A 6 8.51 -34.42 -50.96
C LEU A 6 7.77 -33.11 -51.35
N ARG A 7 6.45 -33.04 -51.20
CA ARG A 7 5.67 -31.83 -51.56
C ARG A 7 5.73 -30.76 -50.48
N LEU A 8 5.84 -31.15 -49.20
CA LEU A 8 5.99 -30.22 -48.07
C LEU A 8 7.34 -29.48 -48.08
N ILE A 9 8.36 -30.05 -48.71
CA ILE A 9 9.72 -29.47 -48.82
C ILE A 9 9.81 -28.44 -49.96
N LYS A 10 8.86 -28.43 -50.91
CA LYS A 10 9.02 -27.69 -52.18
C LYS A 10 8.42 -26.27 -52.20
N ASP A 11 7.68 -25.87 -51.17
CA ASP A 11 7.08 -24.53 -51.06
C ASP A 11 7.82 -23.67 -50.03
N GLU A 12 9.09 -23.40 -50.34
CA GLU A 12 10.00 -22.63 -49.49
C GLU A 12 9.46 -21.21 -49.21
N LYS A 13 8.75 -20.62 -50.17
CA LYS A 13 8.13 -19.29 -50.03
C LYS A 13 7.00 -19.30 -49.01
N GLY A 14 6.15 -20.34 -49.03
CA GLY A 14 5.11 -20.53 -48.04
C GLY A 14 5.66 -20.76 -46.63
N GLN A 15 6.73 -21.58 -46.50
CA GLN A 15 7.39 -21.81 -45.21
C GLN A 15 8.00 -20.54 -44.62
N VAL A 16 8.68 -19.72 -45.45
CA VAL A 16 9.24 -18.44 -45.00
C VAL A 16 8.15 -17.51 -44.50
N LEU A 17 7.01 -17.44 -45.19
CA LEU A 17 5.85 -16.65 -44.77
C LEU A 17 5.31 -17.11 -43.41
N ILE A 18 5.15 -18.42 -43.22
CA ILE A 18 4.66 -19.00 -41.96
C ILE A 18 5.62 -18.67 -40.81
N ILE A 19 6.93 -18.83 -41.01
CA ILE A 19 7.95 -18.52 -39.99
C ILE A 19 7.95 -17.03 -39.65
N PHE A 20 7.82 -16.16 -40.65
CA PHE A 20 7.80 -14.72 -40.45
C PHE A 20 6.54 -14.26 -39.70
N SER A 21 5.37 -14.81 -40.04
CA SER A 21 4.13 -14.56 -39.31
C SER A 21 4.21 -15.05 -37.86
N LEU A 22 4.82 -16.21 -37.62
CA LEU A 22 5.01 -16.74 -36.28
C LEU A 22 5.94 -15.85 -35.44
N LEU A 23 7.00 -15.32 -36.05
CA LEU A 23 7.94 -14.40 -35.41
C LEU A 23 7.22 -13.10 -35.02
N ILE A 24 6.46 -12.50 -35.93
CA ILE A 24 5.68 -11.29 -35.64
C ILE A 24 4.66 -11.54 -34.53
N ALA A 25 3.93 -12.65 -34.59
CA ALA A 25 2.96 -13.01 -33.56
C ALA A 25 3.62 -13.14 -32.18
N THR A 26 4.82 -13.72 -32.12
CA THR A 26 5.59 -13.87 -30.88
C THR A 26 6.03 -12.52 -30.32
N VAL A 27 6.47 -11.60 -31.18
CA VAL A 27 6.84 -10.22 -30.78
C VAL A 27 5.63 -9.47 -30.25
N ILE A 28 4.50 -9.52 -30.95
CA ILE A 28 3.25 -8.88 -30.51
C ILE A 28 2.81 -9.44 -29.16
N ALA A 29 2.79 -10.78 -29.00
CA ALA A 29 2.43 -11.42 -27.74
C ALA A 29 3.34 -10.99 -26.58
N SER A 30 4.65 -10.90 -26.83
CA SER A 30 5.63 -10.45 -25.83
C SER A 30 5.39 -8.99 -25.41
N LEU A 31 5.13 -8.11 -26.38
CA LEU A 31 4.80 -6.70 -26.11
C LEU A 31 3.47 -6.56 -25.35
N SER A 32 2.47 -7.38 -25.68
CA SER A 32 1.19 -7.40 -24.95
C SER A 32 1.37 -7.84 -23.50
N ILE A 33 2.24 -8.83 -23.23
CA ILE A 33 2.56 -9.26 -21.86
C ILE A 33 3.27 -8.14 -21.10
N LEU A 34 4.29 -7.50 -21.68
CA LEU A 34 4.99 -6.37 -21.06
C LEU A 34 4.04 -5.20 -20.79
N HIS A 35 3.13 -4.91 -21.72
CA HIS A 35 2.13 -3.86 -21.55
C HIS A 35 1.13 -4.18 -20.44
N ALA A 36 0.66 -5.44 -20.36
CA ALA A 36 -0.20 -5.89 -19.28
C ALA A 36 0.50 -5.82 -17.92
N GLN A 37 1.79 -6.18 -17.85
CA GLN A 37 2.61 -6.04 -16.65
C GLN A 37 2.78 -4.56 -16.25
N ASN A 38 3.04 -3.67 -17.21
CA ASN A 38 3.15 -2.24 -16.94
C ASN A 38 1.83 -1.62 -16.52
N LEU A 39 0.70 -2.06 -17.08
CA LEU A 39 -0.63 -1.65 -16.62
C LEU A 39 -0.92 -2.17 -15.22
N LEU A 40 -0.58 -3.42 -14.90
CA LEU A 40 -0.75 -3.96 -13.56
C LEU A 40 0.13 -3.23 -12.55
N ALA A 41 1.40 -2.98 -12.87
CA ALA A 41 2.31 -2.21 -12.02
C ALA A 41 1.87 -0.74 -11.88
N GLY A 42 1.37 -0.13 -12.96
CA GLY A 42 0.82 1.23 -12.95
C GLY A 42 -0.52 1.33 -12.21
N VAL A 43 -1.35 0.30 -12.28
CA VAL A 43 -2.61 0.20 -11.54
C VAL A 43 -2.35 -0.12 -10.08
N GLU A 44 -1.36 -0.95 -9.73
CA GLU A 44 -0.92 -1.16 -8.34
C GLU A 44 -0.28 0.11 -7.78
N SER A 45 0.58 0.80 -8.55
CA SER A 45 1.16 2.08 -8.16
C SER A 45 0.11 3.19 -8.02
N SER A 46 -0.91 3.22 -8.88
CA SER A 46 -1.98 4.21 -8.81
C SER A 46 -3.11 3.83 -7.84
N ARG A 47 -3.27 2.55 -7.48
CA ARG A 47 -4.18 2.07 -6.41
C ARG A 47 -3.50 2.00 -5.05
N ALA A 48 -2.18 2.11 -4.98
CA ALA A 48 -1.49 2.85 -3.92
C ALA A 48 -1.81 4.35 -4.06
N LEU A 49 -3.10 4.64 -4.18
CA LEU A 49 -3.67 5.90 -3.77
C LEU A 49 -3.09 6.13 -2.38
N MET A 50 -2.40 7.25 -2.22
CA MET A 50 -2.06 7.86 -0.94
C MET A 50 -3.36 8.04 -0.15
N VAL A 51 -3.89 6.96 0.43
CA VAL A 51 -5.04 7.02 1.32
C VAL A 51 -4.45 7.53 2.60
N PHE A 52 -4.33 8.85 2.68
CA PHE A 52 -4.01 9.52 3.93
C PHE A 52 -4.95 8.92 4.98
N PRO A 53 -4.43 8.33 6.07
CA PRO A 53 -5.18 7.46 6.96
C PRO A 53 -6.03 8.33 7.91
N LYS A 54 -6.98 9.06 7.32
CA LYS A 54 -7.85 10.04 7.98
C LYS A 54 -8.60 9.40 9.14
N GLU A 55 -9.06 8.17 8.93
CA GLU A 55 -9.80 7.41 9.94
C GLU A 55 -8.92 7.02 11.12
N ASP A 56 -7.72 6.48 10.87
CA ASP A 56 -6.80 6.12 11.94
C ASP A 56 -6.34 7.34 12.74
N ILE A 57 -6.02 8.43 12.05
CA ILE A 57 -5.65 9.70 12.69
C ILE A 57 -6.83 10.27 13.48
N ARG A 58 -8.07 10.17 12.97
CA ARG A 58 -9.29 10.58 13.67
C ARG A 58 -9.51 9.75 14.93
N ASN A 59 -9.33 8.45 14.86
CA ASN A 59 -9.49 7.53 15.98
C ASN A 59 -8.47 7.82 17.08
N LEU A 60 -7.19 7.98 16.72
CA LEU A 60 -6.13 8.38 17.67
C LEU A 60 -6.45 9.73 18.34
N LYS A 61 -6.97 10.69 17.59
CA LYS A 61 -7.42 11.98 18.14
C LYS A 61 -8.64 11.86 19.06
N GLN A 62 -9.56 10.93 18.81
CA GLN A 62 -10.70 10.67 19.68
C GLN A 62 -10.25 10.02 21.00
N ILE A 63 -9.38 9.02 20.93
CA ILE A 63 -8.79 8.37 22.12
C ILE A 63 -8.06 9.40 22.97
N ALA A 64 -7.24 10.24 22.35
CA ALA A 64 -6.53 11.33 23.01
C ALA A 64 -7.45 12.31 23.75
N LYS A 65 -8.63 12.61 23.21
CA LYS A 65 -9.57 13.58 23.80
C LYS A 65 -10.47 12.98 24.85
N ASN A 66 -10.90 11.74 24.66
CA ASN A 66 -11.97 11.15 25.44
C ASN A 66 -11.46 10.20 26.52
N GLU A 67 -10.35 9.51 26.29
CA GLU A 67 -9.89 8.45 27.20
C GLU A 67 -8.66 8.85 28.00
N LEU A 68 -7.72 9.60 27.40
CA LEU A 68 -6.50 10.03 28.07
C LEU A 68 -6.74 10.88 29.34
N PRO A 69 -7.68 11.84 29.36
CA PRO A 69 -7.93 12.67 30.55
C PRO A 69 -8.41 11.88 31.76
N ASP A 70 -9.09 10.75 31.55
CA ASP A 70 -9.64 9.90 32.61
C ASP A 70 -8.65 8.80 33.05
N TYR A 71 -7.64 8.50 32.22
CA TYR A 71 -6.64 7.43 32.41
C TYR A 71 -5.33 7.91 33.10
N ILE A 72 -5.44 8.88 34.01
CA ILE A 72 -4.32 9.58 34.69
C ILE A 72 -3.30 8.62 35.36
N VAL A 73 -3.68 7.37 35.64
CA VAL A 73 -2.86 6.37 36.35
C VAL A 73 -2.20 5.33 35.43
N PHE A 74 -2.67 5.16 34.19
CA PHE A 74 -2.21 4.08 33.29
C PHE A 74 -1.90 4.57 31.86
N GLU A 75 -1.45 5.81 31.70
CA GLU A 75 -1.12 6.40 30.38
C GLU A 75 -0.14 5.53 29.57
N ASP A 76 0.85 4.94 30.23
CA ASP A 76 1.82 4.04 29.59
C ASP A 76 1.21 2.71 29.14
N ASP A 77 0.18 2.22 29.84
CA ASP A 77 -0.47 0.95 29.49
C ASP A 77 -1.41 1.14 28.29
N LEU A 78 -2.20 2.23 28.29
CA LEU A 78 -3.04 2.59 27.15
C LEU A 78 -2.22 2.84 25.89
N ASN A 79 -1.12 3.59 25.98
CA ASN A 79 -0.27 3.83 24.83
C ASN A 79 0.38 2.54 24.29
N LYS A 80 0.78 1.60 25.17
CA LYS A 80 1.28 0.29 24.73
C LYS A 80 0.21 -0.53 24.00
N GLN A 81 -1.03 -0.52 24.48
CA GLN A 81 -2.14 -1.19 23.81
C GLN A 81 -2.41 -0.59 22.43
N ILE A 82 -2.39 0.74 22.30
CA ILE A 82 -2.52 1.44 21.02
C ILE A 82 -1.37 1.05 20.08
N GLU A 83 -0.12 1.13 20.55
CA GLU A 83 1.06 0.76 19.76
C GLU A 83 0.96 -0.68 19.24
N MET A 84 0.53 -1.62 20.09
CA MET A 84 0.34 -3.02 19.71
C MET A 84 -0.75 -3.21 18.65
N ILE A 85 -1.92 -2.59 18.82
CA ILE A 85 -3.04 -2.70 17.87
C ILE A 85 -2.65 -2.16 16.50
N TYR A 86 -1.97 -1.02 16.45
CA TYR A 86 -1.52 -0.43 15.19
C TYR A 86 -0.41 -1.28 14.55
N ALA A 87 0.53 -1.81 15.35
CA ALA A 87 1.61 -2.68 14.86
C ALA A 87 1.06 -3.95 14.19
N LEU A 88 0.01 -4.56 14.76
CA LEU A 88 -0.68 -5.71 14.16
C LEU A 88 -1.29 -5.41 12.78
N ARG A 89 -1.55 -4.13 12.48
CA ARG A 89 -2.11 -3.66 11.21
C ARG A 89 -1.03 -3.13 10.25
N GLY A 90 0.25 -3.31 10.59
CA GLY A 90 1.38 -2.83 9.77
C GLY A 90 1.60 -1.32 9.85
N ALA A 91 1.10 -0.66 10.90
CA ALA A 91 1.27 0.76 11.15
C ALA A 91 1.82 0.99 12.57
N TYR A 92 2.24 2.21 12.86
CA TYR A 92 2.60 2.67 14.19
C TYR A 92 1.61 3.77 14.59
N GLY A 93 1.06 3.67 15.79
CA GLY A 93 0.16 4.65 16.36
C GLY A 93 0.53 4.88 17.81
N SER A 94 0.59 6.14 18.23
CA SER A 94 0.92 6.50 19.61
C SER A 94 0.20 7.78 20.03
N VAL A 95 -0.23 7.80 21.29
CA VAL A 95 -0.86 8.95 21.93
C VAL A 95 -0.18 9.15 23.27
N LYS A 96 0.46 10.30 23.47
CA LYS A 96 1.23 10.61 24.69
C LYS A 96 0.92 12.00 25.22
N LYS A 97 0.76 12.11 26.53
CA LYS A 97 0.77 13.40 27.22
C LYS A 97 2.20 13.92 27.26
N VAL A 98 2.42 15.11 26.68
CA VAL A 98 3.75 15.75 26.64
C VAL A 98 3.90 16.78 27.75
N TYR A 99 2.78 17.37 28.19
CA TYR A 99 2.78 18.36 29.25
C TYR A 99 1.43 18.37 29.97
N GLU A 100 1.47 18.65 31.27
CA GLU A 100 0.30 18.79 32.11
C GLU A 100 0.40 20.07 32.91
N GLU A 101 -0.68 20.87 32.86
CA GLU A 101 -0.86 22.04 33.69
C GLU A 101 -2.17 21.92 34.48
N TYR A 102 -2.44 22.86 35.39
CA TYR A 102 -3.60 22.75 36.29
C TYR A 102 -4.94 22.64 35.54
N ASN A 103 -5.06 23.31 34.38
CA ASN A 103 -6.32 23.43 33.63
C ASN A 103 -6.28 22.78 32.23
N TYR A 104 -5.14 22.23 31.80
CA TYR A 104 -5.06 21.59 30.48
C TYR A 104 -3.94 20.53 30.39
N TYR A 105 -4.11 19.66 29.40
CA TYR A 105 -3.14 18.69 28.93
C TYR A 105 -2.67 19.05 27.53
N LYS A 106 -1.37 18.91 27.26
CA LYS A 106 -0.81 18.93 25.91
C LYS A 106 -0.57 17.50 25.46
N ILE A 107 -1.29 17.08 24.43
CA ILE A 107 -1.28 15.70 23.95
C ILE A 107 -0.65 15.67 22.56
N ARG A 108 0.25 14.73 22.35
CA ARG A 108 0.87 14.43 21.06
C ARG A 108 0.29 13.15 20.51
N VAL A 109 -0.16 13.21 19.26
CA VAL A 109 -0.62 12.06 18.49
C VAL A 109 0.38 11.81 17.38
N LEU A 110 0.79 10.56 17.23
CA LEU A 110 1.69 10.11 16.18
C LEU A 110 1.07 8.93 15.44
N PHE A 111 1.10 8.99 14.12
CA PHE A 111 0.75 7.90 13.24
C PHE A 111 1.86 7.75 12.19
N SER A 112 2.27 6.52 11.88
CA SER A 112 3.23 6.24 10.82
C SER A 112 2.91 4.91 10.15
N ASN A 113 2.99 4.85 8.83
CA ASN A 113 3.02 3.58 8.08
C ASN A 113 4.11 3.67 6.99
N SER A 114 4.15 2.72 6.07
CA SER A 114 5.14 2.68 4.98
C SER A 114 5.09 3.88 4.03
N GLU A 115 4.02 4.69 4.06
CA GLU A 115 3.76 5.73 3.07
C GLU A 115 3.58 7.13 3.69
N VAL A 116 3.06 7.21 4.92
CA VAL A 116 2.63 8.45 5.57
C VAL A 116 3.13 8.49 7.01
N GLU A 117 3.74 9.62 7.38
CA GLU A 117 3.99 9.99 8.76
C GLU A 117 3.16 11.22 9.13
N TYR A 118 2.49 11.16 10.27
CA TYR A 118 1.66 12.22 10.79
C TYR A 118 1.96 12.46 12.27
N VAL A 119 2.26 13.72 12.60
CA VAL A 119 2.48 14.17 13.96
C VAL A 119 1.64 15.40 14.22
N ASP A 120 0.86 15.37 15.29
CA ASP A 120 0.10 16.53 15.74
C ASP A 120 0.21 16.69 17.25
N THR A 121 0.09 17.93 17.70
CA THR A 121 0.10 18.25 19.13
C THR A 121 -0.95 19.30 19.41
N PHE A 122 -1.89 18.96 20.28
CA PHE A 122 -3.02 19.84 20.61
C PHE A 122 -3.26 19.86 22.11
N ILE A 123 -4.05 20.86 22.53
CA ILE A 123 -4.38 21.11 23.92
C ILE A 123 -5.79 20.57 24.20
N VAL A 124 -5.93 19.82 25.28
CA VAL A 124 -7.20 19.35 25.83
C VAL A 124 -7.40 19.99 27.19
N ARG A 125 -8.53 20.66 27.42
CA ARG A 125 -8.84 21.23 28.75
C ARG A 125 -9.26 20.12 29.69
N LYS A 126 -8.85 20.23 30.97
CA LYS A 126 -9.38 19.36 32.04
C LYS A 126 -10.86 19.64 32.28
#